data_AF-A0AAE6WY85-F1
#
_entry.id   AF-A0AAE6WY85-F1
#
_cell.length_a   1.000
_cell.length_b   1.000
_cell.length_c   1.000
_cell.angle_alpha   90.00
_cell.angle_beta   90.00
_cell.angle_gamma   90.00
#
_symmetry.space_group_name_H-M   'P 1'
#
loop_
_entity.id
_entity.type
_entity.pdbx_description
1 polymer ?
#
loop_
_entity_poly.entity_id
_entity_poly.type
_entity_poly.pdbx_seq_one_letter_code
_entity_poly.pdbx_strand_id
1 'polypeptide(L)'
;MRASIVAIFTNYPTGKLIHFCSHKVLTGSNNNIWFPIFDEKTLFQEIEKIMINCRVAQNVTHIERIRRGDNENGYFEDYRITYNLAD
;
A
#
# COMPACT_ATOMS: atom_id res chain seq x y z
N MET A 1 14.25 -12.06 6.15
CA MET A 1 13.49 -12.89 5.18
C MET A 1 12.70 -11.96 4.24
N ARG A 2 12.58 -12.28 2.94
CA ARG A 2 11.89 -11.42 1.95
C ARG A 2 10.45 -11.88 1.75
N ALA A 3 9.52 -10.92 1.67
CA ALA A 3 8.10 -11.17 1.47
C ALA A 3 7.52 -10.21 0.41
N SER A 4 6.31 -10.52 -0.05
CA SER A 4 5.56 -9.63 -0.94
C SER A 4 4.09 -9.56 -0.56
N ILE A 5 3.45 -8.45 -0.91
CA ILE A 5 2.04 -8.18 -0.62
C ILE A 5 1.41 -7.41 -1.78
N VAL A 6 0.12 -7.63 -2.01
CA VAL A 6 -0.67 -6.81 -2.93
C VAL A 6 -1.34 -5.68 -2.17
N ALA A 7 -1.31 -4.47 -2.71
CA ALA A 7 -2.02 -3.32 -2.18
C ALA A 7 -2.82 -2.61 -3.27
N ILE A 8 -3.94 -2.02 -2.89
CA ILE A 8 -4.81 -1.22 -3.75
C ILE A 8 -4.59 0.24 -3.38
N PHE A 9 -4.17 1.04 -4.35
CA PHE A 9 -4.08 2.49 -4.24
C PHE A 9 -5.28 3.11 -4.95
N THR A 10 -5.92 4.10 -4.33
CA THR A 10 -6.97 4.90 -4.96
C THR A 10 -6.56 6.36 -4.97
N ASN A 11 -6.76 7.06 -6.09
CA ASN A 11 -6.64 8.50 -6.20
C ASN A 11 -7.98 9.07 -6.69
N TYR A 12 -8.77 9.57 -5.74
CA TYR A 12 -10.09 10.16 -5.96
C TYR A 12 -10.13 11.59 -5.40
N PRO A 13 -11.10 12.45 -5.82
CA PRO A 13 -11.27 13.79 -5.26
C PRO A 13 -11.38 13.86 -3.74
N THR A 14 -11.89 12.79 -3.11
CA THR A 14 -12.02 12.69 -1.65
C THR A 14 -10.70 12.42 -0.92
N GLY A 15 -9.66 11.97 -1.64
CA GLY A 15 -8.36 11.66 -1.07
C GLY A 15 -7.66 10.51 -1.78
N LYS A 16 -6.39 10.35 -1.43
CA LYS A 16 -5.57 9.22 -1.87
C LYS A 16 -5.40 8.25 -0.73
N LEU A 17 -5.67 6.98 -0.97
CA LEU A 17 -5.66 5.96 0.07
C LEU A 17 -4.96 4.71 -0.43
N ILE A 18 -4.37 3.93 0.48
CA ILE A 18 -3.85 2.60 0.20
C ILE A 18 -4.43 1.56 1.16
N HIS A 19 -4.83 0.42 0.62
CA HIS A 19 -5.25 -0.76 1.35
C HIS A 19 -4.33 -1.94 1.04
N PHE A 20 -3.82 -2.61 2.08
CA PHE A 20 -2.97 -3.79 1.94
C PHE A 20 -3.83 -5.05 2.02
N CYS A 21 -3.82 -5.91 1.01
CA CYS A 21 -4.71 -7.06 0.95
C CYS A 21 -4.21 -8.23 1.81
N SER A 22 -5.13 -8.87 2.54
CA SER A 22 -4.90 -10.15 3.25
C SER A 22 -3.70 -10.18 4.21
N HIS A 23 -3.38 -9.06 4.86
CA HIS A 23 -2.26 -8.97 5.80
C HIS A 23 -2.71 -8.85 7.26
N LYS A 24 -2.25 -9.80 8.09
CA LYS A 24 -2.64 -9.93 9.51
C LYS A 24 -2.59 -8.64 10.35
N VAL A 25 -1.69 -7.71 10.02
CA VAL A 25 -1.56 -6.42 10.73
C VAL A 25 -2.19 -5.25 9.95
N LEU A 26 -2.05 -5.23 8.63
CA LEU A 26 -2.32 -4.02 7.83
C LEU A 26 -3.77 -3.95 7.35
N THR A 27 -4.54 -5.03 7.49
CA THR A 27 -5.96 -5.07 7.16
C THR A 27 -6.87 -4.76 8.36
N GLY A 28 -6.34 -4.80 9.59
CA GLY A 28 -7.13 -4.66 10.81
C GLY A 28 -8.09 -5.82 11.07
N SER A 29 -8.90 -5.73 12.13
CA SER A 29 -9.79 -6.80 12.56
C SER A 29 -10.96 -7.08 11.62
N ASN A 30 -11.40 -6.08 10.84
CA ASN A 30 -12.50 -6.20 9.86
C ASN A 30 -11.99 -6.34 8.42
N ASN A 31 -10.68 -6.51 8.23
CA ASN A 31 -10.01 -6.58 6.95
C ASN A 31 -10.17 -5.35 6.02
N ASN A 32 -10.44 -4.15 6.57
CA ASN A 32 -10.78 -2.97 5.77
C ASN A 32 -10.12 -1.67 6.27
N ILE A 33 -8.84 -1.73 6.68
CA ILE A 33 -8.06 -0.52 6.97
C ILE A 33 -7.56 0.13 5.67
N TRP A 34 -7.69 1.45 5.58
CA TRP A 34 -7.15 2.29 4.52
C TRP A 34 -6.24 3.36 5.12
N PHE A 35 -5.01 3.44 4.62
CA PHE A 35 -4.03 4.43 5.05
C PHE A 35 -4.04 5.62 4.10
N PRO A 36 -4.03 6.87 4.59
CA PRO A 36 -3.93 8.03 3.74
C PRO A 36 -2.56 8.10 3.06
N ILE A 37 -2.57 8.48 1.78
CA ILE A 37 -1.39 8.86 1.02
C ILE A 37 -1.45 10.36 0.77
N PHE A 38 -0.40 11.09 1.09
CA PHE A 38 -0.37 12.54 0.95
C PHE A 38 0.03 12.93 -0.47
N ASP A 39 1.19 12.45 -0.93
CA ASP A 39 1.68 12.69 -2.28
C ASP A 39 1.98 11.38 -3.01
N GLU A 40 1.37 11.24 -4.19
CA GLU A 40 1.57 10.06 -5.05
C GLU A 40 3.00 10.02 -5.62
N LYS A 41 3.65 11.18 -5.73
CA LYS A 41 5.05 11.26 -6.18
C LYS A 41 6.01 10.63 -5.18
N THR A 42 5.58 10.48 -3.92
CA THR A 42 6.34 9.85 -2.84
C THR A 42 5.71 8.53 -2.39
N LEU A 43 4.91 7.88 -3.24
CA LEU A 43 4.18 6.66 -2.91
C LEU A 43 5.10 5.57 -2.33
N PHE A 44 6.31 5.41 -2.87
CA PHE A 44 7.27 4.44 -2.35
C PHE A 44 7.63 4.73 -0.88
N GLN A 45 8.03 5.96 -0.57
CA GLN A 45 8.43 6.37 0.76
C GLN A 45 7.27 6.30 1.75
N GLU A 46 6.06 6.64 1.31
CA GLU A 46 4.87 6.59 2.16
C GLU A 46 4.46 5.16 2.49
N ILE A 47 4.47 4.26 1.51
CA ILE A 47 4.22 2.82 1.73
C ILE A 47 5.27 2.24 2.68
N GLU A 48 6.55 2.53 2.44
CA GLU A 48 7.63 2.07 3.30
C GLU A 48 7.44 2.55 4.74
N LYS A 49 7.11 3.83 4.93
CA LYS A 49 6.85 4.41 6.24
C LYS A 49 5.69 3.73 6.96
N ILE A 50 4.59 3.43 6.26
CA ILE A 50 3.46 2.67 6.83
C ILE A 50 3.93 1.29 7.29
N MET A 51 4.62 0.54 6.42
CA MET A 51 5.05 -0.83 6.73
C MET A 51 6.07 -0.90 7.87
N ILE A 52 6.99 0.07 7.97
CA ILE A 52 7.95 0.18 9.07
C ILE A 52 7.23 0.53 10.38
N ASN A 53 6.35 1.54 10.36
CA ASN A 53 5.65 1.99 11.57
C ASN A 53 4.70 0.91 12.12
N CYS A 54 4.12 0.09 11.26
CA CYS A 54 3.31 -1.06 11.65
C CYS A 54 4.13 -2.33 12.00
N ARG A 55 5.47 -2.23 12.07
CA ARG A 55 6.38 -3.36 12.39
C ARG A 55 6.24 -4.55 11.44
N VAL A 56 5.97 -4.28 10.16
CA VAL A 56 5.81 -5.30 9.13
C VAL A 56 7.09 -5.46 8.31
N ALA A 57 7.78 -4.36 8.03
CA ALA A 57 8.98 -4.34 7.21
C ALA A 57 10.14 -3.62 7.90
N GLN A 58 11.37 -4.05 7.61
CA GLN A 58 12.56 -3.23 7.82
C GLN A 58 12.66 -2.14 6.76
N ASN A 59 12.37 -2.49 5.50
CA ASN A 59 12.33 -1.58 4.37
C ASN A 59 11.56 -2.23 3.21
N VAL A 60 11.05 -1.39 2.29
CA VAL A 60 10.53 -1.79 1.00
C VAL A 60 11.69 -1.85 0.01
N THR A 61 11.66 -2.83 -0.88
CA THR A 61 12.73 -3.07 -1.87
C THR A 61 12.25 -2.86 -3.30
N HIS A 62 10.96 -3.02 -3.55
CA HIS A 62 10.39 -2.88 -4.88
C HIS A 62 8.88 -2.64 -4.80
N ILE A 63 8.37 -1.83 -5.73
CA ILE A 63 6.95 -1.63 -5.97
C ILE A 63 6.71 -1.77 -7.46
N GLU A 64 5.85 -2.71 -7.82
CA GLU A 64 5.48 -3.00 -9.20
C GLU A 64 3.98 -2.74 -9.38
N ARG A 65 3.61 -1.93 -10.37
CA ARG A 65 2.20 -1.75 -10.73
C ARG A 65 1.71 -2.96 -11.52
N ILE A 66 0.73 -3.68 -10.96
CA ILE A 66 0.10 -4.85 -11.57
C ILE A 66 -1.01 -4.44 -12.53
N ARG A 67 -1.83 -3.46 -12.12
CA ARG A 67 -3.03 -3.05 -12.83
C ARG A 67 -3.33 -1.58 -12.60
N ARG A 68 -4.01 -0.95 -13.56
CA ARG A 68 -4.69 0.32 -13.42
C ARG A 68 -6.13 0.21 -13.93
N GLY A 69 -7.04 0.93 -13.29
CA GLY A 69 -8.37 1.20 -13.83
C GLY A 69 -8.80 2.63 -13.53
N ASP A 70 -9.45 3.26 -14.48
CA ASP A 70 -9.97 4.62 -14.36
C ASP A 70 -11.51 4.57 -14.25
N ASN A 71 -12.10 5.53 -13.55
CA ASN A 71 -13.56 5.74 -13.48
C ASN A 71 -13.87 7.25 -13.48
N GLU A 72 -15.16 7.60 -13.46
CA GLU A 72 -15.61 9.00 -13.46
C GLU A 72 -15.09 9.84 -12.27
N ASN A 73 -14.70 9.17 -11.18
CA ASN A 73 -14.27 9.78 -9.93
C ASN A 73 -12.75 9.66 -9.70
N GLY A 74 -11.96 9.29 -10.71
CA GLY A 74 -10.50 9.19 -10.62
C GLY A 74 -9.98 7.82 -11.04
N TYR A 75 -8.99 7.27 -10.34
CA TYR A 75 -8.39 5.99 -10.71
C TYR A 75 -7.94 5.16 -9.52
N PHE A 76 -7.73 3.88 -9.77
CA PHE A 76 -7.08 2.97 -8.84
C PHE A 76 -5.92 2.22 -9.52
N GLU A 77 -4.94 1.83 -8.72
CA GLU A 77 -3.80 1.01 -9.15
C GLU A 77 -3.54 -0.09 -8.13
N ASP A 78 -3.35 -1.31 -8.63
CA ASP A 78 -2.94 -2.45 -7.82
C ASP A 78 -1.42 -2.56 -7.87
N TYR A 79 -0.79 -2.69 -6.71
CA TYR A 79 0.66 -2.76 -6.55
C TYR A 79 1.08 -4.08 -5.92
N ARG A 80 2.14 -4.68 -6.44
CA ARG A 80 2.93 -5.70 -5.73
C ARG A 80 4.07 -5.00 -5.00
N ILE A 81 4.06 -5.05 -3.68
CA ILE A 81 5.08 -4.47 -2.83
C ILE A 81 5.96 -5.60 -2.31
N THR A 82 7.27 -5.49 -2.53
CA THR A 82 8.25 -6.47 -2.05
C THR A 82 9.13 -5.83 -0.99
N TYR A 83 9.32 -6.51 0.14
CA TYR A 83 9.95 -5.93 1.33
C TYR A 83 10.73 -6.97 2.13
N ASN A 84 11.62 -6.47 2.98
CA ASN A 84 12.30 -7.28 3.99
C ASN A 84 11.47 -7.29 5.26
N LEU A 85 11.12 -8.47 5.78
CA LEU A 85 10.34 -8.62 7.02
C LEU A 85 11.04 -7.94 8.19
N ALA A 86 10.27 -7.28 9.06
CA ALA A 86 10.75 -6.89 10.39
C ALA A 86 11.10 -8.16 11.20
N ASP A 87 12.22 -8.10 11.93
CA ASP A 87 12.66 -9.19 12.82
C ASP A 87 11.74 -9.34 14.04
#